data_AF-A0A1I7LDZ2-F1
#
_entry.id   AF-A0A1I7LDZ2-F1
#
_cell.length_a   1.000
_cell.length_b   1.000
_cell.length_c   1.000
_cell.angle_alpha   90.00
_cell.angle_beta   90.00
_cell.angle_gamma   90.00
#
_symmetry.space_group_name_H-M   'P 1'
#
loop_
_entity.id
_entity.type
_entity.pdbx_description
1 polymer ?
#
loop_
_entity_poly.entity_id
_entity_poly.type
_entity_poly.pdbx_seq_one_letter_code
_entity_poly.pdbx_strand_id
1 'polypeptide(L)'
;MRRLPLILALCAALVLPARAAFMPPPVPQGPFTAYTPSLACPSGSLTSATATGGYQVVGKIVFWQATVTITTNGTCATALNVGLPSGLPVSSARPYTAFGRENAKTGAALQAYTPAGAAFASVTAASNNSYAGQDGAVFYISGFYESQ
;
A
#
# COMPACT_ATOMS: atom_id res chain seq x y z
N MET A 1 3.62 11.28 -68.74
CA MET A 1 4.01 11.84 -67.42
C MET A 1 2.72 12.38 -66.79
N ARG A 2 2.22 12.06 -65.60
CA ARG A 2 2.76 11.51 -64.35
C ARG A 2 1.63 10.70 -63.69
N ARG A 3 1.78 9.38 -63.56
CA ARG A 3 0.93 8.53 -62.72
C ARG A 3 1.72 8.19 -61.46
N LEU A 4 1.83 9.10 -60.50
CA LEU A 4 2.44 8.83 -59.19
C LEU A 4 2.16 10.00 -58.23
N PRO A 5 0.98 10.03 -57.56
CA PRO A 5 1.05 10.40 -56.13
C PRO A 5 0.05 9.67 -55.22
N LEU A 6 -0.89 8.88 -55.75
CA LEU A 6 -2.02 8.39 -54.92
C LEU A 6 -1.65 7.19 -54.03
N ILE A 7 -0.71 6.35 -54.46
CA ILE A 7 -0.32 5.13 -53.72
C ILE A 7 0.57 5.46 -52.51
N LEU A 8 1.38 6.53 -52.59
CA LEU A 8 2.28 6.92 -51.50
C LEU A 8 1.53 7.63 -50.35
N ALA A 9 0.44 8.36 -50.67
CA ALA A 9 -0.42 9.00 -49.67
C ALA A 9 -1.28 8.01 -48.88
N LEU A 10 -1.70 6.91 -49.50
CA LEU A 10 -2.47 5.85 -48.83
C LEU A 10 -1.60 5.03 -47.86
N CYS A 11 -0.29 4.90 -48.15
CA CYS A 11 0.66 4.20 -47.29
C CYS A 11 1.00 4.99 -46.01
N ALA A 12 1.02 6.33 -46.06
CA ALA A 12 1.26 7.17 -44.89
C ALA A 12 0.01 7.28 -43.96
N ALA A 13 -1.20 7.18 -44.51
CA ALA A 13 -2.45 7.26 -43.75
C ALA A 13 -2.81 5.95 -43.02
N LEU A 14 -2.30 4.80 -43.48
CA LEU A 14 -2.57 3.50 -42.85
C LEU A 14 -1.59 3.14 -41.72
N VAL A 15 -0.41 3.78 -41.68
CA VAL A 15 0.66 3.44 -40.70
C VAL A 15 0.55 4.28 -39.42
N LEU A 16 -0.16 5.41 -39.43
CA LEU A 16 -0.24 6.32 -38.27
C LEU A 16 -1.38 6.11 -37.24
N PRO A 17 -2.48 5.36 -37.45
CA PRO A 17 -3.43 5.11 -36.36
C PRO A 17 -3.10 3.84 -35.56
N ALA A 18 -2.27 2.93 -36.06
CA ALA A 18 -2.06 1.62 -35.44
C ALA A 18 -1.18 1.64 -34.17
N ARG A 19 -0.41 2.71 -33.94
CA ARG A 19 0.55 2.79 -32.81
C ARG A 19 -0.07 3.32 -31.50
N ALA A 20 -1.28 3.90 -31.56
CA ALA A 20 -2.02 4.35 -30.38
C ALA A 20 -2.85 3.22 -29.72
N ALA A 21 -3.07 2.10 -30.44
CA ALA A 21 -3.89 0.99 -29.96
C ALA A 21 -3.10 -0.07 -29.14
N PHE A 22 -1.80 0.10 -28.95
CA PHE A 22 -0.96 -0.83 -28.17
C PHE A 22 -0.67 -0.35 -26.74
N MET A 23 -1.09 0.85 -26.35
CA MET A 23 -1.04 1.24 -24.94
C MET A 23 -2.26 0.65 -24.22
N PRO A 24 -2.06 -0.15 -23.15
CA PRO A 24 -3.18 -0.54 -22.32
C PRO A 24 -3.93 0.72 -21.85
N PRO A 25 -5.27 0.66 -21.72
CA PRO A 25 -6.05 1.81 -21.29
C PRO A 25 -5.44 2.37 -19.99
N PRO A 26 -5.40 3.71 -19.83
CA PRO A 26 -4.91 4.32 -18.59
C PRO A 26 -5.64 3.67 -17.42
N VAL A 27 -4.91 3.04 -16.51
CA VAL A 27 -5.52 2.47 -15.30
C VAL A 27 -6.08 3.65 -14.51
N PRO A 28 -7.39 3.76 -14.25
CA PRO A 28 -7.95 4.93 -13.56
C PRO A 28 -7.22 5.16 -12.23
N GLN A 29 -6.44 6.25 -12.14
CA GLN A 29 -5.75 6.65 -10.92
C GLN A 29 -6.64 7.66 -10.20
N GLY A 30 -7.62 7.16 -9.45
CA GLY A 30 -8.42 7.98 -8.54
C GLY A 30 -7.62 8.39 -7.30
N PRO A 31 -8.12 9.35 -6.50
CA PRO A 31 -7.55 9.59 -5.18
C PRO A 31 -7.58 8.32 -4.32
N PHE A 32 -6.76 8.27 -3.27
CA PHE A 32 -6.79 7.17 -2.31
C PHE A 32 -8.20 7.02 -1.72
N THR A 33 -8.74 5.80 -1.77
CA THR A 33 -9.97 5.45 -1.08
C THR A 33 -9.68 5.39 0.42
N ALA A 34 -10.39 6.20 1.19
CA ALA A 34 -10.24 6.22 2.65
C ALA A 34 -10.70 4.89 3.25
N TYR A 35 -9.98 4.43 4.28
CA TYR A 35 -10.39 3.31 5.12
C TYR A 35 -9.90 3.52 6.55
N THR A 36 -10.47 2.75 7.48
CA THR A 36 -10.05 2.75 8.88
C THR A 36 -9.34 1.42 9.17
N PRO A 37 -8.00 1.41 9.28
CA PRO A 37 -7.27 0.21 9.69
C PRO A 37 -7.75 -0.32 11.04
N SER A 38 -7.92 -1.63 11.17
CA SER A 38 -8.03 -2.25 12.49
C SER A 38 -6.67 -2.23 13.19
N LEU A 39 -6.66 -2.14 14.52
CA LEU A 39 -5.44 -2.18 15.32
C LEU A 39 -5.52 -3.33 16.29
N ALA A 40 -4.48 -4.17 16.32
CA ALA A 40 -4.38 -5.29 17.24
C ALA A 40 -2.94 -5.50 17.68
N CYS A 41 -2.74 -6.15 18.82
CA CYS A 41 -1.44 -6.56 19.32
C CYS A 41 -1.34 -8.09 19.26
N PRO A 42 -0.23 -8.67 18.75
CA PRO A 42 -0.02 -10.11 18.84
C PRO A 42 0.05 -10.60 20.29
N SER A 43 0.52 -9.74 21.20
CA SER A 43 0.53 -9.97 22.64
C SER A 43 0.11 -8.73 23.41
N GLY A 44 -0.63 -8.93 24.50
CA GLY A 44 -1.21 -7.83 25.28
C GLY A 44 -2.36 -7.13 24.56
N SER A 45 -2.64 -5.90 24.95
CA SER A 45 -3.72 -5.09 24.39
C SER A 45 -3.35 -3.61 24.29
N LEU A 46 -3.83 -2.97 23.22
CA LEU A 46 -3.89 -1.52 23.12
C LEU A 46 -5.04 -1.00 23.98
N THR A 47 -4.79 0.03 24.78
CA THR A 47 -5.85 0.68 25.57
C THR A 47 -6.59 1.72 24.73
N SER A 48 -5.86 2.62 24.05
CA SER A 48 -6.46 3.64 23.19
C SER A 48 -5.52 4.03 22.05
N ALA A 49 -6.00 3.89 20.83
CA ALA A 49 -5.33 4.35 19.62
C ALA A 49 -6.36 4.64 18.52
N THR A 50 -6.00 5.49 17.57
CA THR A 50 -6.77 5.75 16.35
C THR A 50 -5.95 5.41 15.13
N ALA A 51 -6.62 5.00 14.05
CA ALA A 51 -6.00 4.76 12.77
C ALA A 51 -6.80 5.42 11.66
N THR A 52 -6.10 6.02 10.71
CA THR A 52 -6.66 6.51 9.45
C THR A 52 -5.81 5.97 8.32
N GLY A 53 -6.43 5.62 7.20
CA GLY A 53 -5.71 5.05 6.08
C GLY A 53 -6.31 5.44 4.74
N GLY A 54 -5.52 5.20 3.71
CA GLY A 54 -5.96 5.28 2.33
C GLY A 54 -5.39 4.11 1.55
N TYR A 55 -6.10 3.68 0.50
CA TYR A 55 -5.55 2.72 -0.45
C TYR A 55 -5.90 3.09 -1.89
N GLN A 56 -5.11 2.57 -2.83
CA GLN A 56 -5.37 2.68 -4.25
C GLN A 56 -5.08 1.34 -4.92
N VAL A 57 -5.98 0.91 -5.81
CA VAL A 57 -5.86 -0.36 -6.54
C VAL A 57 -5.42 -0.08 -7.98
N VAL A 58 -4.35 -0.73 -8.41
CA VAL A 58 -3.82 -0.67 -9.78
C VAL A 58 -3.65 -2.10 -10.27
N GLY A 59 -4.60 -2.57 -11.09
CA GLY A 59 -4.68 -3.98 -11.47
C GLY A 59 -4.92 -4.86 -10.24
N LYS A 60 -3.99 -5.76 -9.93
CA LYS A 60 -4.02 -6.58 -8.70
C LYS A 60 -3.18 -6.00 -7.56
N ILE A 61 -2.49 -4.89 -7.77
CA ILE A 61 -1.65 -4.30 -6.73
C ILE A 61 -2.47 -3.30 -5.93
N VAL A 62 -2.42 -3.43 -4.61
CA VAL A 62 -3.02 -2.52 -3.65
C VAL A 62 -1.90 -1.74 -2.99
N PHE A 63 -1.80 -0.45 -3.28
CA PHE A 63 -1.00 0.49 -2.52
C PHE A 63 -1.80 0.94 -1.32
N TRP A 64 -1.19 0.95 -0.14
CA TRP A 64 -1.85 1.35 1.08
C TRP A 64 -0.95 2.25 1.91
N GLN A 65 -1.60 3.12 2.68
CA GLN A 65 -0.97 3.97 3.67
C GLN A 65 -1.84 4.00 4.93
N ALA A 66 -1.19 4.01 6.08
CA ALA A 66 -1.84 4.11 7.37
C ALA A 66 -1.09 5.10 8.27
N THR A 67 -1.86 5.93 8.95
CA THR A 67 -1.41 6.74 10.08
C THR A 67 -2.06 6.17 11.33
N VAL A 68 -1.23 5.74 12.28
CA VAL A 68 -1.69 5.27 13.59
C VAL A 68 -1.24 6.25 14.66
N THR A 69 -2.16 6.68 15.51
CA THR A 69 -1.86 7.51 16.69
C THR A 69 -2.19 6.69 17.94
N ILE A 70 -1.18 6.34 18.72
CA ILE A 70 -1.33 5.64 19.99
C ILE A 70 -1.49 6.68 21.08
N THR A 71 -2.66 6.74 21.74
CA THR A 71 -2.86 7.60 22.91
C THR A 71 -2.31 6.92 24.16
N THR A 72 -2.71 5.66 24.36
CA THR A 72 -2.29 4.83 25.50
C THR A 72 -2.03 3.42 25.00
N ASN A 73 -0.77 3.00 25.05
CA ASN A 73 -0.26 1.74 24.55
C ASN A 73 -0.83 0.52 25.30
N GLY A 74 -1.13 0.68 26.58
CA GLY A 74 -1.57 -0.43 27.41
C GLY A 74 -0.44 -1.45 27.60
N THR A 75 -0.73 -2.72 27.31
CA THR A 75 0.20 -3.85 27.48
C THR A 75 0.77 -4.38 26.17
N CYS A 76 0.53 -3.70 25.05
CA CYS A 76 1.09 -4.04 23.75
C CYS A 76 2.63 -3.99 23.79
N ALA A 77 3.31 -5.05 23.35
CA ALA A 77 4.76 -5.17 23.60
C ALA A 77 5.60 -5.76 22.46
N THR A 78 5.02 -6.49 21.50
CA THR A 78 5.79 -7.26 20.51
C THR A 78 5.78 -6.61 19.13
N ALA A 79 4.59 -6.27 18.63
CA ALA A 79 4.39 -5.57 17.37
C ALA A 79 3.02 -4.87 17.39
N LEU A 80 2.79 -3.98 16.44
CA LEU A 80 1.44 -3.49 16.15
C LEU A 80 0.95 -4.13 14.85
N ASN A 81 -0.13 -4.90 14.91
CA ASN A 81 -0.81 -5.36 13.71
C ASN A 81 -1.76 -4.28 13.22
N VAL A 82 -1.48 -3.76 12.03
CA VAL A 82 -2.30 -2.77 11.34
C VAL A 82 -3.10 -3.47 10.25
N GLY A 83 -4.43 -3.33 10.30
CA GLY A 83 -5.34 -3.91 9.33
C GLY A 83 -5.16 -3.33 7.94
N LEU A 84 -5.20 -4.21 6.95
CA LEU A 84 -5.21 -3.83 5.54
C LEU A 84 -6.64 -3.52 5.08
N PRO A 85 -6.83 -2.87 3.91
CA PRO A 85 -8.15 -2.57 3.37
C PRO A 85 -9.07 -3.80 3.35
N SER A 86 -10.19 -3.71 4.07
CA SER A 86 -11.20 -4.78 4.12
C SER A 86 -11.80 -5.02 2.73
N GLY A 87 -11.88 -6.27 2.30
CA GLY A 87 -12.40 -6.63 0.97
C GLY A 87 -11.34 -6.69 -0.13
N LEU A 88 -10.07 -6.40 0.18
CA LEU A 88 -8.92 -6.57 -0.71
C LEU A 88 -7.92 -7.57 -0.08
N PRO A 89 -8.23 -8.87 -0.08
CA PRO A 89 -7.43 -9.87 0.61
C PRO A 89 -6.03 -10.00 0.01
N VAL A 90 -5.01 -10.12 0.85
CA VAL A 90 -3.63 -10.34 0.40
C VAL A 90 -3.49 -11.71 -0.27
N SER A 91 -2.69 -11.76 -1.34
CA SER A 91 -2.31 -12.99 -2.02
C SER A 91 -1.79 -14.03 -1.02
N SER A 92 -2.31 -15.25 -1.14
CA SER A 92 -1.85 -16.41 -0.35
C SER A 92 -0.53 -16.98 -0.87
N ALA A 93 -0.01 -16.47 -1.99
CA ALA A 93 1.19 -16.99 -2.62
C ALA A 93 2.50 -16.48 -2.00
N ARG A 94 2.52 -15.24 -1.50
CA ARG A 94 3.76 -14.57 -1.07
C ARG A 94 3.51 -13.58 0.07
N PRO A 95 4.49 -13.39 0.97
CA PRO A 95 4.47 -12.29 1.92
C PRO A 95 4.90 -10.97 1.27
N TYR A 96 4.58 -9.86 1.94
CA TYR A 96 4.95 -8.50 1.51
C TYR A 96 5.60 -7.72 2.65
N THR A 97 6.42 -6.74 2.29
CA THR A 97 7.04 -5.81 3.24
C THR A 97 6.61 -4.38 2.95
N ALA A 98 6.54 -3.58 4.00
CA ALA A 98 6.24 -2.16 3.96
C ALA A 98 7.17 -1.41 4.91
N PHE A 99 7.26 -0.09 4.75
CA PHE A 99 8.17 0.74 5.54
C PHE A 99 7.45 1.98 6.05
N GLY A 100 8.04 2.57 7.09
CA GLY A 100 7.45 3.70 7.76
C GLY A 100 8.40 4.37 8.74
N ARG A 101 7.83 5.26 9.56
CA ARG A 101 8.53 5.97 10.61
C ARG A 101 7.61 6.24 11.80
N GLU A 102 8.15 6.14 13.00
CA GLU A 102 7.57 6.73 14.20
C GLU A 102 7.94 8.22 14.22
N ASN A 103 6.95 9.11 14.36
CA ASN A 103 7.14 10.54 14.13
C ASN A 103 6.98 11.43 15.37
N ALA A 104 6.44 10.91 16.47
CA ALA A 104 6.12 11.72 17.64
C ALA A 104 7.09 11.57 18.81
N LYS A 105 7.86 10.47 18.89
CA LYS A 105 8.63 10.13 20.10
C LYS A 105 10.09 9.78 19.86
N THR A 106 10.36 8.73 19.09
CA THR A 106 11.69 8.17 18.86
C THR A 106 12.27 8.55 17.51
N GLY A 107 11.43 8.84 16.51
CA GLY A 107 11.90 9.03 15.14
C GLY A 107 12.32 7.74 14.44
N ALA A 108 12.06 6.57 15.04
CA ALA A 108 12.56 5.28 14.60
C ALA A 108 12.03 4.90 13.21
N ALA A 109 12.90 4.29 12.39
CA ALA A 109 12.48 3.65 11.15
C ALA A 109 11.64 2.41 11.47
N LEU A 110 10.49 2.29 10.82
CA LEU A 110 9.58 1.17 10.97
C LEU A 110 9.63 0.29 9.72
N GLN A 111 9.44 -1.00 9.94
CA GLN A 111 9.12 -1.97 8.89
C GLN A 111 7.80 -2.63 9.25
N ALA A 112 7.08 -3.10 8.25
CA ALA A 112 5.92 -3.96 8.44
C ALA A 112 6.04 -5.21 7.58
N TYR A 113 5.72 -6.35 8.18
CA TYR A 113 5.69 -7.65 7.51
C TYR A 113 4.24 -8.12 7.39
N THR A 114 3.82 -8.44 6.17
CA THR A 114 2.49 -8.97 5.86
C THR A 114 2.66 -10.45 5.47
N PRO A 115 2.27 -11.41 6.32
CA PRO A 115 2.28 -12.81 5.96
C PRO A 115 1.38 -13.08 4.75
N ALA A 116 1.70 -14.13 3.98
CA ALA A 116 0.85 -14.55 2.87
C ALA A 116 -0.58 -14.85 3.35
N GLY A 117 -1.58 -14.29 2.66
CA GLY A 117 -2.99 -14.44 3.01
C GLY A 117 -3.47 -13.70 4.27
N ALA A 118 -2.60 -12.94 4.96
CA ALA A 118 -2.99 -12.19 6.14
C ALA A 118 -3.81 -10.93 5.80
N ALA A 119 -4.70 -10.52 6.69
CA ALA A 119 -5.46 -9.27 6.57
C ALA A 119 -4.80 -8.09 7.32
N PHE A 120 -3.55 -8.25 7.75
CA PHE A 120 -2.82 -7.26 8.56
C PHE A 120 -1.33 -7.23 8.20
N ALA A 121 -0.72 -6.07 8.42
CA ALA A 121 0.72 -5.88 8.41
C ALA A 121 1.23 -5.74 9.85
N SER A 122 2.21 -6.55 10.24
CA SER A 122 2.81 -6.50 11.57
C SER A 122 3.99 -5.54 11.61
N VAL A 123 3.85 -4.45 12.36
CA VAL A 123 4.78 -3.32 12.39
C VAL A 123 5.75 -3.43 13.57
N THR A 124 7.04 -3.29 13.27
CA THR A 124 8.16 -3.29 14.23
C THR A 124 9.20 -2.23 13.85
N ALA A 125 10.13 -1.94 14.76
CA ALA A 125 11.32 -1.16 14.44
C ALA A 125 12.20 -1.91 13.45
N ALA A 126 12.64 -1.22 12.39
CA ALA A 126 13.47 -1.82 11.35
C ALA A 126 14.89 -2.17 11.80
N SER A 127 15.36 -1.59 12.91
CA SER A 127 16.73 -1.80 13.41
C SER A 127 16.96 -3.15 14.07
N ASN A 128 15.94 -3.71 14.73
CA ASN A 128 16.10 -4.86 15.62
C ASN A 128 14.81 -5.69 15.80
N ASN A 129 13.78 -5.44 14.98
CA ASN A 129 12.46 -6.07 15.10
C ASN A 129 11.76 -5.85 16.45
N SER A 130 12.19 -4.85 17.26
CA SER A 130 11.52 -4.56 18.52
C SER A 130 10.24 -3.78 18.31
N TYR A 131 9.35 -3.81 19.30
CA TYR A 131 8.18 -2.94 19.29
C TYR A 131 8.58 -1.47 19.47
N ALA A 132 8.10 -0.61 18.59
CA ALA A 132 8.36 0.83 18.63
C ALA A 132 7.22 1.63 19.29
N GLY A 133 6.14 0.96 19.71
CA GLY A 133 4.95 1.62 20.23
C GLY A 133 5.08 1.94 21.70
N GLN A 134 4.54 3.10 22.07
CA GLN A 134 4.49 3.63 23.42
C GLN A 134 3.44 4.74 23.47
N ASP A 135 3.13 5.23 24.66
CA ASP A 135 2.14 6.28 24.86
C ASP A 135 2.50 7.56 24.07
N GLY A 136 1.55 8.01 23.25
CA GLY A 136 1.70 9.19 22.38
C GLY A 136 2.52 8.96 21.11
N ALA A 137 2.86 7.72 20.74
CA ALA A 137 3.55 7.43 19.49
C ALA A 137 2.65 7.65 18.26
N VAL A 138 3.25 8.10 17.15
CA VAL A 138 2.55 8.26 15.86
C VAL A 138 3.32 7.53 14.78
N PHE A 139 2.69 6.55 14.14
CA PHE A 139 3.30 5.77 13.07
C PHE A 139 2.74 6.19 11.72
N TYR A 140 3.63 6.45 10.76
CA TYR A 140 3.30 6.55 9.35
C TYR A 140 3.87 5.33 8.64
N ILE A 141 3.02 4.50 8.04
CA ILE A 141 3.43 3.28 7.33
C ILE A 141 2.76 3.25 5.96
N SER A 142 3.50 2.82 4.95
CA SER A 142 2.97 2.61 3.60
C SER A 142 3.66 1.44 2.91
N GLY A 143 2.94 0.79 2.02
CA GLY A 143 3.49 -0.28 1.21
C GLY A 143 2.53 -0.72 0.12
N PHE A 144 2.76 -1.92 -0.39
CA PHE A 144 1.90 -2.54 -1.37
C PHE A 144 1.76 -4.03 -1.11
N TYR A 145 0.70 -4.61 -1.66
CA TYR A 145 0.53 -6.06 -1.75
C TYR A 145 -0.23 -6.42 -3.02
N GLU A 146 -0.14 -7.67 -3.44
CA GLU A 146 -1.02 -8.20 -4.49
C GLU A 146 -2.31 -8.72 -3.84
N SER A 147 -3.46 -8.30 -4.33
CA SER A 147 -4.76 -8.83 -3.96
C SER A 147 -5.02 -10.18 -4.64
N GLN A 148 -5.77 -11.07 -3.98
CA GLN A 148 -6.28 -12.30 -4.60
C GLN A 148 -7.17 -11.99 -5.81
#